data_AF-A8QD41-F1
#
_entry.id   AF-A8QD41-F1
#
_cell.length_a   1.000
_cell.length_b   1.000
_cell.length_c   1.000
_cell.angle_alpha   90.00
_cell.angle_beta   90.00
_cell.angle_gamma   90.00
#
_symmetry.space_group_name_H-M   'P 1'
#
loop_
_entity.id
_entity.type
_entity.pdbx_description
1 polymer ?
#
loop_
_entity_poly.entity_id
_entity_poly.type
_entity_poly.pdbx_seq_one_letter_code
_entity_poly.pdbx_strand_id
1 'polypeptide(L)'
;MNEFKPVTYDVNAQVKAIESFESVAVKQAQESSAKLEAELKDLKETLNNIEGARPFDQLTVGDVIAARPEIGKTVEEMVKKGKWTVPGYDEKFGNLAIM
;
A
#
# COMPACT_ATOMS: atom_id res chain seq x y z
N MET A 1 -36.61 -59.62 -10.87
CA MET A 1 -36.39 -58.25 -11.38
C MET A 1 -36.25 -57.34 -10.18
N ASN A 2 -35.15 -56.61 -10.09
CA ASN A 2 -34.71 -55.86 -8.91
C ASN A 2 -35.77 -54.86 -8.40
N GLU A 3 -36.18 -55.03 -7.14
CA GLU A 3 -36.94 -54.03 -6.37
C GLU A 3 -36.03 -52.85 -6.01
N PHE A 4 -35.94 -51.85 -6.90
CA PHE A 4 -35.38 -50.56 -6.53
C PHE A 4 -36.46 -49.73 -5.82
N LYS A 5 -36.31 -49.50 -4.52
CA LYS A 5 -37.17 -48.58 -3.75
C LYS A 5 -36.57 -47.18 -3.79
N PRO A 6 -37.28 -46.16 -4.30
CA PRO A 6 -36.80 -44.78 -4.26
C PRO A 6 -36.69 -44.33 -2.80
N VAL A 7 -35.54 -43.78 -2.43
CA VAL A 7 -35.33 -43.12 -1.14
C VAL A 7 -35.28 -41.63 -1.39
N THR A 8 -36.09 -40.86 -0.67
CA THR A 8 -36.05 -39.40 -0.72
C THR A 8 -34.79 -38.89 -0.02
N TYR A 9 -33.96 -38.16 -0.76
CA TYR A 9 -32.73 -37.55 -0.24
C TYR A 9 -33.07 -36.19 0.38
N ASP A 10 -32.80 -36.01 1.67
CA ASP A 10 -32.99 -34.72 2.33
C ASP A 10 -31.81 -33.80 2.02
N VAL A 11 -32.03 -32.91 1.06
CA VAL A 11 -31.03 -31.93 0.61
C VAL A 11 -30.99 -30.68 1.48
N ASN A 12 -31.86 -30.52 2.50
CA ASN A 12 -31.89 -29.30 3.32
C ASN A 12 -30.57 -29.02 4.05
N ALA A 13 -29.86 -30.07 4.48
CA ALA A 13 -28.56 -29.91 5.13
C ALA A 13 -27.51 -29.34 4.17
N GLN A 14 -27.53 -29.77 2.90
CA GLN A 14 -26.63 -29.23 1.87
C GLN A 14 -27.04 -27.82 1.47
N VAL A 15 -28.34 -27.53 1.34
CA VAL A 15 -28.84 -26.19 1.03
C VAL A 15 -28.41 -25.18 2.10
N LYS A 16 -28.56 -25.49 3.39
CA LYS A 16 -28.10 -24.61 4.48
C LYS A 16 -26.59 -24.40 4.50
N ALA A 17 -25.81 -25.43 4.15
CA ALA A 17 -24.37 -25.31 4.02
C ALA A 17 -24.01 -24.38 2.85
N ILE A 18 -24.66 -24.53 1.68
CA ILE A 18 -24.46 -23.67 0.51
C ILE A 18 -24.80 -22.21 0.85
N GLU A 19 -25.93 -21.94 1.50
CA GLU A 19 -26.33 -20.59 1.92
C GLU A 19 -25.29 -19.95 2.85
N SER A 20 -24.73 -20.74 3.79
CA SER A 20 -23.69 -20.27 4.70
C SER A 20 -22.38 -19.96 3.96
N PHE A 21 -21.98 -20.81 3.01
CA PHE A 21 -20.80 -20.58 2.17
C PHE A 21 -20.98 -19.35 1.27
N GLU A 22 -22.16 -19.20 0.66
CA GLU A 22 -22.48 -18.07 -0.20
C GLU A 22 -22.45 -16.75 0.57
N SER A 23 -23.05 -16.71 1.77
CA SER A 23 -23.02 -15.52 2.63
C SER A 23 -21.59 -15.10 2.99
N VAL A 24 -20.72 -16.05 3.35
CA VAL A 24 -19.30 -15.75 3.65
C VAL A 24 -18.54 -15.30 2.40
N ALA A 25 -18.76 -15.96 1.26
CA ALA A 25 -18.10 -15.62 0.01
C ALA A 25 -18.51 -14.22 -0.48
N VAL A 26 -19.81 -13.89 -0.42
CA VAL A 26 -20.33 -12.57 -0.78
C VAL A 26 -19.77 -11.50 0.15
N LYS A 27 -19.71 -11.76 1.46
CA LYS A 27 -19.13 -10.84 2.42
C LYS A 27 -17.65 -10.58 2.14
N GLN A 28 -16.85 -11.63 1.90
CA GLN A 28 -15.42 -11.48 1.57
C GLN A 28 -15.21 -10.75 0.24
N ALA A 29 -16.05 -11.02 -0.76
CA ALA A 29 -15.99 -10.33 -2.05
C ALA A 29 -16.32 -8.84 -1.89
N GLN A 30 -17.32 -8.49 -1.10
CA GLN A 30 -17.66 -7.10 -0.78
C GLN A 30 -16.54 -6.39 -0.02
N GLU A 31 -15.97 -7.01 1.00
CA GLU A 31 -14.83 -6.46 1.76
C GLU A 31 -13.60 -6.24 0.86
N SER A 32 -13.31 -7.20 -0.02
CA SER A 32 -12.20 -7.09 -0.98
C SER A 32 -12.45 -6.01 -2.03
N SER A 33 -13.67 -5.91 -2.55
CA SER A 33 -14.05 -4.86 -3.50
C SER A 33 -13.92 -3.47 -2.86
N ALA A 34 -14.42 -3.30 -1.63
CA ALA A 34 -14.31 -2.04 -0.90
C ALA A 34 -12.85 -1.66 -0.63
N LYS A 35 -12.00 -2.62 -0.28
CA LYS A 35 -10.56 -2.39 -0.11
C LYS A 35 -9.88 -1.99 -1.42
N LEU A 36 -10.19 -2.67 -2.52
CA LEU A 36 -9.64 -2.35 -3.84
C LEU A 36 -10.10 -0.97 -4.32
N GLU A 37 -11.36 -0.59 -4.08
CA GLU A 37 -11.86 0.74 -4.41
C GLU A 37 -11.14 1.84 -3.61
N ALA A 38 -10.88 1.60 -2.31
CA ALA A 38 -10.11 2.51 -1.49
C ALA A 38 -8.66 2.65 -1.99
N GLU A 39 -7.97 1.53 -2.24
CA GLU A 39 -6.60 1.56 -2.77
C GLU A 39 -6.53 2.24 -4.13
N LEU A 40 -7.50 1.99 -5.03
CA LEU A 40 -7.55 2.60 -6.35
C LEU A 40 -7.81 4.10 -6.28
N LYS A 41 -8.60 4.56 -5.30
CA LYS A 41 -8.78 5.98 -5.01
C LYS A 41 -7.47 6.61 -4.52
N ASP A 42 -6.81 6.00 -3.54
CA ASP A 42 -5.54 6.50 -3.01
C ASP A 42 -4.45 6.55 -4.09
N LEU A 43 -4.42 5.56 -4.99
CA LEU A 43 -3.48 5.52 -6.10
C LEU A 43 -3.76 6.65 -7.12
N LYS A 44 -5.04 6.94 -7.40
CA LYS A 44 -5.44 8.07 -8.25
C LYS A 44 -5.08 9.41 -7.62
N GLU A 45 -5.31 9.58 -6.33
CA GLU A 45 -4.90 10.79 -5.60
C GLU A 45 -3.38 10.95 -5.65
N THR A 46 -2.63 9.86 -5.47
CA THR A 46 -1.17 9.85 -5.61
C THR A 46 -0.72 10.26 -7.02
N LEU A 47 -1.38 9.73 -8.06
CA LEU A 47 -1.08 10.09 -9.45
C LEU A 47 -1.37 11.57 -9.72
N ASN A 48 -2.52 12.08 -9.28
CA ASN A 48 -2.86 13.51 -9.42
C ASN A 48 -1.84 14.40 -8.71
N ASN A 49 -1.36 13.98 -7.52
CA ASN A 49 -0.33 14.70 -6.80
C ASN A 49 1.02 14.69 -7.55
N ILE A 50 1.35 13.61 -8.26
CA ILE A 50 2.56 13.54 -9.10
C ILE A 50 2.43 14.44 -10.33
N GLU A 51 1.28 14.41 -11.02
CA GLU A 51 1.05 15.24 -12.22
C GLU A 51 0.97 16.74 -11.90
N GLY A 52 0.39 17.10 -10.76
CA GLY A 52 0.33 18.47 -10.27
C GLY A 52 1.57 18.93 -9.50
N ALA A 53 2.57 18.05 -9.31
CA ALA A 53 3.75 18.39 -8.54
C ALA A 53 4.58 19.47 -9.24
N ARG A 54 5.17 20.36 -8.44
CA ARG A 54 6.18 21.32 -8.94
C ARG A 54 7.38 20.53 -9.52
N PRO A 55 8.00 21.02 -10.61
CA PRO A 55 9.23 20.44 -11.14
C PRO A 55 10.31 20.36 -10.06
N PHE A 56 11.12 19.30 -10.08
CA PHE A 56 12.19 19.09 -9.12
C PHE A 56 13.21 20.24 -9.08
N ASP A 57 13.40 20.95 -10.20
CA ASP A 57 14.31 22.09 -10.29
C ASP A 57 13.82 23.34 -9.52
N GLN A 58 12.53 23.38 -9.17
CA GLN A 58 11.91 24.46 -8.42
C GLN A 58 11.64 24.08 -6.95
N LEU A 59 12.06 22.88 -6.55
CA LEU A 59 11.87 22.39 -5.19
C LEU A 59 12.90 23.03 -4.25
N THR A 60 12.42 23.62 -3.15
CA THR A 60 13.30 24.20 -2.13
C THR A 60 13.55 23.23 -0.98
N VAL A 61 14.72 23.32 -0.35
CA VAL A 61 15.04 22.50 0.85
C VAL A 61 14.07 22.79 1.99
N GLY A 62 13.59 24.04 2.11
CA GLY A 62 12.57 24.42 3.10
C GLY A 62 11.25 23.70 2.89
N ASP A 63 10.77 23.61 1.65
CA ASP A 63 9.57 22.85 1.30
C ASP A 63 9.72 21.36 1.65
N VAL A 64 10.90 20.78 1.41
CA VAL A 64 11.19 19.36 1.72
C VAL A 64 11.17 19.12 3.23
N ILE A 65 11.81 19.98 4.03
CA ILE A 65 11.82 19.86 5.49
C ILE A 65 10.41 20.08 6.07
N ALA A 66 9.64 21.02 5.52
CA ALA A 66 8.26 21.26 5.94
C ALA A 66 7.35 20.05 5.65
N ALA A 67 7.53 19.37 4.51
CA ALA A 67 6.76 18.20 4.13
C ALA A 67 7.21 16.90 4.85
N ARG A 68 8.49 16.82 5.25
CA ARG A 68 9.14 15.66 5.86
C ARG A 68 10.07 16.10 7.02
N PRO A 69 9.50 16.50 8.17
CA PRO A 69 10.27 17.06 9.29
C PRO A 69 11.26 16.06 9.90
N GLU A 70 11.07 14.76 9.70
CA GLU A 70 12.03 13.73 10.08
C GLU A 70 13.41 13.92 9.44
N ILE A 71 13.49 14.48 8.22
CA ILE A 71 14.76 14.77 7.55
C ILE A 71 15.56 15.79 8.37
N GLY A 72 14.91 16.86 8.83
CA GLY A 72 15.55 17.87 9.69
C GLY A 72 16.06 17.28 11.00
N LYS A 73 15.26 16.41 11.65
CA LYS A 73 15.66 15.71 12.88
C LYS A 73 16.88 14.81 12.66
N THR A 74 16.89 14.04 11.58
CA THR A 74 18.04 13.17 11.25
C THR A 74 19.30 14.00 11.01
N VAL A 75 19.19 15.13 10.30
CA VAL A 75 20.33 16.05 10.10
C VAL A 75 20.83 16.60 11.43
N GLU A 76 19.94 17.09 12.30
CA GLU A 76 20.32 17.56 13.63
C GLU A 76 21.04 16.48 14.46
N GLU A 77 20.55 15.24 14.41
CA GLU A 77 21.20 14.12 15.08
C GLU A 77 22.56 13.77 14.50
N MET A 78 22.72 13.82 13.18
CA MET A 78 24.00 13.58 12.52
C MET A 78 25.03 14.65 12.94
N VAL A 79 24.62 15.92 12.98
CA VAL A 79 25.47 17.02 13.47
C VAL A 79 25.84 16.82 14.94
N LYS A 80 24.88 16.50 15.81
CA LYS A 80 25.14 16.21 17.24
C LYS A 80 26.11 15.05 17.44
N LYS A 81 26.04 14.04 16.56
CA LYS A 81 26.93 12.85 16.60
C LYS A 81 28.27 13.09 15.86
N GLY A 82 28.51 14.29 15.32
CA GLY A 82 29.74 14.62 14.58
C GLY A 82 29.87 13.91 13.23
N LYS A 83 28.76 13.38 12.68
CA LYS A 83 28.73 12.72 11.38
C LYS A 83 28.48 13.76 10.30
N TRP A 84 29.52 14.09 9.56
CA TRP A 84 29.47 15.07 8.46
C TRP A 84 29.38 14.43 7.08
N THR A 85 29.55 13.10 7.00
CA THR A 85 29.44 12.33 5.76
C THR A 85 28.13 11.56 5.73
N VAL A 86 27.53 11.47 4.53
CA VAL A 86 26.28 10.74 4.29
C VAL A 86 26.63 9.37 3.70
N PRO A 87 26.34 8.25 4.40
CA PRO A 87 26.64 6.92 3.89
C PRO A 87 25.97 6.66 2.53
N GLY A 88 26.74 6.17 1.56
CA GLY A 88 26.26 5.81 0.21
C GLY A 88 26.00 7.00 -0.73
N TYR A 89 26.23 8.24 -0.29
CA TYR A 89 26.07 9.42 -1.16
C TYR A 89 27.11 9.44 -2.27
N ASP A 90 28.38 9.25 -1.92
CA ASP A 90 29.50 9.31 -2.88
C ASP A 90 29.43 8.19 -3.93
N GLU A 91 28.92 7.02 -3.57
CA GLU A 91 28.76 5.89 -4.50
C GLU A 91 27.71 6.17 -5.59
N LYS A 92 26.68 6.95 -5.25
CA LYS A 92 25.57 7.23 -6.17
C LYS A 92 25.73 8.55 -6.92
N PHE A 93 26.29 9.57 -6.28
CA PHE A 93 26.34 10.94 -6.80
C PHE A 93 27.76 11.40 -7.12
N GLY A 94 28.78 10.67 -6.69
CA GLY A 94 30.19 11.04 -6.83
C GLY A 94 30.60 12.15 -5.86
N ASN A 95 31.90 12.25 -5.63
CA ASN A 95 32.49 13.36 -4.91
C ASN A 95 33.08 14.36 -5.93
N LEU A 96 32.65 15.62 -5.86
CA LEU A 96 33.12 16.72 -6.71
C LEU A 96 34.32 17.47 -6.12
N ALA A 97 34.81 17.06 -4.96
CA ALA A 97 36.02 17.62 -4.37
C ALA A 97 37.22 17.40 -5.30
N ILE A 98 38.00 18.46 -5.50
CA ILE A 98 39.17 18.47 -6.41
C ILE A 98 40.41 17.84 -5.75
N MET A 99 40.32 17.41 -4.48
CA MET A 99 41.43 16.86 -3.69
C MET A 99 41.04 15.58 -2.97
#